data_AF-A0A0H3WNQ2-F1
#
_entry.id   AF-A0A0H3WNQ2-F1
#
_cell.length_a   1.000
_cell.length_b   1.000
_cell.length_c   1.000
_cell.angle_alpha   90.00
_cell.angle_beta   90.00
_cell.angle_gamma   90.00
#
_symmetry.space_group_name_H-M   'P 1'
#
loop_
_entity.id
_entity.type
_entity.pdbx_description
1 polymer ?
#
loop_
_entity_poly.entity_id
_entity_poly.type
_entity_poly.pdbx_seq_one_letter_code
_entity_poly.pdbx_strand_id
1 'polypeptide(L)'
;MTALISLSGVLTMALLAGCSEYKASTASATGLAFESGSEGASAAPMEPPVASPREVETRMRPVAAAVKMSGTPQVGIVVSGTYRWMADWPETESVHLWEAAAGPTRIRVVGRAREMMPSAGLRGVRIRYCVKPAIGEGTSRLTGHKTCSAWTTVDGPGAGDTVGSAG
;
A
#
# COMPACT_ATOMS: atom_id res chain seq x y z
N MET A 1 28.57 -40.85 18.58
CA MET A 1 29.69 -40.86 17.61
C MET A 1 29.36 -39.80 16.56
N THR A 2 30.28 -38.85 16.44
CA THR A 2 30.16 -37.48 15.94
C THR A 2 30.31 -37.37 14.42
N ALA A 3 29.60 -36.43 13.79
CA ALA A 3 30.12 -35.59 12.69
C ALA A 3 29.16 -34.42 12.38
N LEU A 4 29.43 -33.26 12.96
CA LEU A 4 28.90 -31.96 12.53
C LEU A 4 29.81 -31.44 11.40
N ILE A 5 29.23 -31.12 10.23
CA ILE A 5 29.95 -30.43 9.16
C ILE A 5 29.47 -28.97 9.17
N SER A 6 30.29 -28.14 9.82
CA SER A 6 30.28 -26.68 9.73
C SER A 6 30.82 -26.27 8.36
N LEU A 7 30.02 -25.55 7.57
CA LEU A 7 30.48 -24.88 6.36
C LEU A 7 30.34 -23.37 6.55
N SER A 8 31.47 -22.80 6.93
CA SER A 8 31.76 -21.38 7.02
C SER A 8 31.86 -20.80 5.61
N GLY A 9 30.96 -19.88 5.26
CA GLY A 9 30.93 -19.20 3.95
C GLY A 9 31.14 -17.70 4.12
N VAL A 10 32.17 -17.20 3.45
CA VAL A 10 32.86 -15.91 3.64
C VAL A 10 31.98 -14.67 3.42
N LEU A 11 32.17 -13.69 4.31
CA LEU A 11 31.64 -12.33 4.28
C LEU A 11 32.39 -11.51 3.21
N THR A 12 31.69 -10.98 2.20
CA THR A 12 32.21 -9.92 1.32
C THR A 12 31.37 -8.66 1.46
N MET A 13 31.88 -7.71 2.25
CA MET A 13 31.42 -6.32 2.28
C MET A 13 32.01 -5.59 1.07
N ALA A 14 31.18 -5.26 0.08
CA ALA A 14 31.53 -4.31 -0.97
C ALA A 14 30.97 -2.93 -0.59
N LEU A 15 31.82 -2.09 -0.01
CA LEU A 15 31.58 -0.65 0.14
C LEU A 15 31.78 0.02 -1.23
N LEU A 16 30.70 0.51 -1.84
CA LEU A 16 30.79 1.53 -2.88
C LEU A 16 30.31 2.85 -2.27
N ALA A 17 31.29 3.61 -1.79
CA ALA A 17 31.15 5.04 -1.56
C ALA A 17 30.89 5.72 -2.90
N GLY A 18 29.73 6.35 -3.04
CA GLY A 18 29.31 7.08 -4.23
C GLY A 18 28.59 8.37 -3.85
N CYS A 19 29.18 9.16 -2.94
CA CYS A 19 28.82 10.55 -2.76
C CYS A 19 29.64 11.39 -3.73
N SER A 20 29.02 11.88 -4.80
CA SER A 20 29.52 13.02 -5.56
C SER A 20 28.30 13.78 -6.08
N GLU A 21 27.69 14.55 -5.18
CA GLU A 21 26.87 15.68 -5.60
C GLU A 21 27.75 16.77 -6.22
N TYR A 22 27.09 17.57 -7.05
CA TYR A 22 27.44 18.88 -7.60
C TYR A 22 28.59 18.99 -8.62
N LYS A 23 28.21 19.31 -9.87
CA LYS A 23 28.95 20.24 -10.71
C LYS A 23 27.96 21.27 -11.26
N ALA A 24 27.66 22.28 -10.44
CA ALA A 24 27.11 23.52 -10.95
C ALA A 24 28.20 24.20 -11.78
N SER A 25 27.95 24.35 -13.07
CA SER A 25 28.81 25.16 -13.94
C SER A 25 28.67 26.62 -13.53
N THR A 26 29.60 27.10 -12.71
CA THR A 26 29.85 28.52 -12.50
C THR A 26 30.75 29.04 -13.62
N ALA A 27 30.15 29.69 -14.61
CA ALA A 27 30.89 30.58 -15.50
C ALA A 27 31.06 31.93 -14.79
N SER A 28 32.29 32.25 -14.38
CA SER A 28 32.79 33.60 -14.10
C SER A 28 33.74 33.95 -15.24
N ALA A 29 33.96 35.16 -15.72
CA ALA A 29 33.43 36.49 -15.45
C ALA A 29 34.03 37.42 -16.52
N THR A 30 33.32 38.47 -16.95
CA THR A 30 33.83 39.81 -17.30
C THR A 30 32.58 40.61 -17.72
N GLY A 31 32.14 41.68 -17.08
CA GLY A 31 32.88 42.75 -16.45
C GLY A 31 32.59 44.02 -17.24
N LEU A 32 31.48 44.70 -16.94
CA LEU A 32 31.28 46.13 -17.18
C LEU A 32 30.33 46.67 -16.11
N ALA A 33 30.87 47.53 -15.27
CA ALA A 33 30.13 48.35 -14.33
C ALA A 33 29.35 49.42 -15.10
N PHE A 34 28.08 49.63 -14.75
CA PHE A 34 27.48 50.97 -14.57
C PHE A 34 26.24 50.86 -13.68
N GLU A 35 26.03 51.93 -12.92
CA GLU A 35 25.24 52.04 -11.70
C GLU A 35 23.72 52.02 -11.88
N SER A 36 23.08 51.74 -10.74
CA SER A 36 21.86 52.35 -10.19
C SER A 36 20.55 52.26 -10.97
N GLY A 37 19.59 51.54 -10.37
CA GLY A 37 18.19 51.50 -10.75
C GLY A 37 17.42 50.63 -9.77
N SER A 38 17.19 51.14 -8.56
CA SER A 38 16.17 50.62 -7.66
C SER A 38 14.80 50.89 -8.29
N GLU A 39 14.09 49.86 -8.72
CA GLU A 39 12.62 49.75 -8.66
C GLU A 39 12.15 48.46 -9.33
N GLY A 40 11.21 47.78 -8.68
CA GLY A 40 10.43 46.72 -9.31
C GLY A 40 10.95 45.31 -9.05
N ALA A 41 10.69 44.78 -7.85
CA ALA A 41 10.47 43.35 -7.69
C ALA A 41 9.24 42.97 -8.56
N SER A 42 9.47 42.69 -9.84
CA SER A 42 8.48 42.04 -10.68
C SER A 42 8.48 40.57 -10.31
N ALA A 43 7.78 40.24 -9.22
CA ALA A 43 7.33 38.89 -8.99
C ALA A 43 6.33 38.58 -10.11
N ALA A 44 6.81 37.98 -11.19
CA ALA A 44 5.93 37.30 -12.12
C ALA A 44 5.05 36.35 -11.28
N PRO A 45 3.73 36.36 -11.45
CA PRO A 45 2.89 35.36 -10.81
C PRO A 45 3.42 34.01 -11.25
N MET A 46 4.01 33.26 -10.33
CA MET A 46 4.24 31.85 -10.52
C MET A 46 2.84 31.23 -10.45
N GLU A 47 2.12 31.25 -11.59
CA GLU A 47 0.89 30.49 -11.72
C GLU A 47 1.24 29.05 -11.36
N PRO A 48 0.65 28.48 -10.31
CA PRO A 48 0.87 27.08 -10.01
C PRO A 48 0.50 26.29 -11.28
N PRO A 49 1.32 25.32 -11.71
CA PRO A 49 1.01 24.54 -12.89
C PRO A 49 -0.41 23.99 -12.73
N VAL A 50 -1.31 24.40 -13.63
CA VAL A 50 -2.70 23.95 -13.60
C VAL A 50 -2.67 22.45 -13.85
N ALA A 51 -2.79 21.68 -12.77
CA ALA A 51 -2.79 20.24 -12.84
C ALA A 51 -3.91 19.80 -13.77
N SER A 52 -3.61 18.86 -14.66
CA SER A 52 -4.63 18.32 -15.55
C SER A 52 -5.75 17.68 -14.72
N PRO A 53 -7.01 17.66 -15.20
CA PRO A 53 -8.12 17.06 -14.45
C PRO A 53 -7.84 15.61 -14.01
N ARG A 54 -7.06 14.85 -14.80
CA ARG A 54 -6.65 13.48 -14.48
C ARG A 54 -5.66 13.39 -13.32
N GLU A 55 -4.75 14.35 -13.20
CA GLU A 55 -3.81 14.41 -12.08
C GLU A 55 -4.52 14.77 -10.77
N VAL A 56 -5.48 15.69 -10.84
CA VAL A 56 -6.35 16.04 -9.69
C VAL A 56 -7.16 14.82 -9.26
N GLU A 57 -7.82 14.13 -10.19
CA GLU A 57 -8.58 12.92 -9.90
C GLU A 57 -7.70 11.85 -9.24
N THR A 58 -6.48 11.66 -9.73
CA THR A 58 -5.54 10.67 -9.18
C THR A 58 -5.12 11.01 -7.75
N ARG A 59 -4.86 12.28 -7.46
CA ARG A 59 -4.50 12.74 -6.10
C ARG A 59 -5.68 12.65 -5.12
N MET A 60 -6.90 12.76 -5.62
CA MET A 60 -8.13 12.69 -4.82
C MET A 60 -8.67 11.27 -4.65
N ARG A 61 -8.05 10.24 -5.26
CA ARG A 61 -8.56 8.87 -5.13
C ARG A 61 -8.51 8.43 -3.67
N PRO A 62 -9.62 7.92 -3.11
CA PRO A 62 -9.63 7.46 -1.73
C PRO A 62 -8.74 6.24 -1.56
N VAL A 63 -8.11 6.12 -0.39
CA VAL A 63 -7.24 4.98 -0.07
C VAL A 63 -7.77 4.24 1.14
N ALA A 64 -7.78 2.90 1.06
CA ALA A 64 -8.00 2.01 2.19
C ALA A 64 -6.66 1.38 2.57
N ALA A 65 -6.12 1.76 3.73
CA ALA A 65 -4.84 1.28 4.24
C ALA A 65 -5.04 0.21 5.33
N ALA A 66 -3.97 -0.50 5.70
CA ALA A 66 -3.98 -1.48 6.79
C ALA A 66 -5.16 -2.47 6.73
N VAL A 67 -5.48 -2.95 5.52
CA VAL A 67 -6.59 -3.88 5.29
C VAL A 67 -6.28 -5.21 5.99
N LYS A 68 -7.17 -5.65 6.88
CA LYS A 68 -7.02 -6.87 7.68
C LYS A 68 -8.37 -7.52 7.98
N MET A 69 -8.33 -8.78 8.40
CA MET A 69 -9.49 -9.49 8.94
C MET A 69 -9.56 -9.28 10.46
N SER A 70 -10.74 -9.38 11.06
CA SER A 70 -10.94 -9.26 12.50
C SER A 70 -10.24 -10.35 13.32
N GLY A 71 -9.93 -11.48 12.68
CA GLY A 71 -9.18 -12.60 13.27
C GLY A 71 -8.88 -13.67 12.23
N THR A 72 -8.42 -14.83 12.71
CA THR A 72 -8.24 -16.02 11.88
C THR A 72 -9.61 -16.55 11.46
N PRO A 73 -9.88 -16.71 10.16
CA PRO A 73 -11.18 -17.20 9.70
C PRO A 73 -11.38 -18.66 10.08
N GLN A 74 -12.55 -18.97 10.63
CA GLN A 74 -12.96 -20.33 11.02
C GLN A 74 -14.28 -20.69 10.34
N VAL A 75 -14.47 -21.97 10.01
CA VAL A 75 -15.72 -22.44 9.41
C VAL A 75 -16.88 -22.22 10.38
N GLY A 76 -17.96 -21.60 9.88
CA GLY A 76 -19.17 -21.35 10.67
C GLY A 76 -19.07 -20.17 11.65
N ILE A 77 -17.92 -19.47 11.71
CA ILE A 77 -17.73 -18.28 12.54
C ILE A 77 -17.66 -17.05 11.65
N VAL A 78 -18.43 -16.01 11.98
CA VAL A 78 -18.41 -14.75 11.24
C VAL A 78 -17.06 -14.05 11.45
N VAL A 79 -16.44 -13.66 10.34
CA VAL A 79 -15.24 -12.83 10.29
C VAL A 79 -15.55 -11.55 9.52
N SER A 80 -15.00 -10.42 9.96
CA SER A 80 -15.23 -9.12 9.33
C SER A 80 -13.93 -8.55 8.77
N GLY A 81 -14.06 -7.83 7.66
CA GLY A 81 -12.99 -7.04 7.09
C GLY A 81 -12.89 -5.65 7.72
N THR A 82 -11.67 -5.20 7.98
CA THR A 82 -11.37 -3.88 8.53
C THR A 82 -10.24 -3.23 7.77
N TYR A 83 -10.22 -1.90 7.75
CA TYR A 83 -9.18 -1.09 7.13
C TYR A 83 -9.18 0.30 7.78
N ARG A 84 -8.11 1.05 7.53
CA ARG A 84 -7.98 2.46 7.87
C ARG A 84 -8.34 3.29 6.64
N TRP A 85 -9.34 4.15 6.78
CA TRP A 85 -9.72 5.12 5.77
C TRP A 85 -8.68 6.24 5.65
N MET A 86 -8.28 6.55 4.43
CA MET A 86 -7.27 7.56 4.10
C MET A 86 -7.79 8.46 2.97
N ALA A 87 -8.83 9.22 3.25
CA ALA A 87 -9.30 10.31 2.40
C ALA A 87 -9.96 11.39 3.27
N ASP A 88 -9.94 12.64 2.78
CA ASP A 88 -10.53 13.78 3.48
C ASP A 88 -12.07 13.79 3.37
N TRP A 89 -12.62 13.08 2.39
CA TRP A 89 -14.06 12.95 2.17
C TRP A 89 -14.62 11.70 2.83
N PRO A 90 -15.90 11.72 3.24
CA PRO A 90 -16.55 10.56 3.82
C PRO A 90 -16.61 9.41 2.82
N GLU A 91 -16.46 8.20 3.35
CA GLU A 91 -16.64 6.97 2.60
C GLU A 91 -18.10 6.81 2.16
N THR A 92 -18.30 6.35 0.92
CA THR A 92 -19.62 6.00 0.38
C THR A 92 -19.71 4.50 0.10
N GLU A 93 -20.22 4.12 -1.06
CA GLU A 93 -20.50 2.73 -1.47
C GLU A 93 -19.22 1.97 -1.85
N SER A 94 -18.29 1.81 -0.91
CA SER A 94 -17.09 1.00 -1.09
C SER A 94 -17.43 -0.46 -1.36
N VAL A 95 -16.71 -1.08 -2.29
CA VAL A 95 -16.97 -2.47 -2.68
C VAL A 95 -16.12 -3.39 -1.82
N HIS A 96 -16.78 -4.31 -1.11
CA HIS A 96 -16.13 -5.31 -0.27
C HIS A 96 -16.13 -6.67 -0.94
N LEU A 97 -15.01 -7.39 -0.90
CA LEU A 97 -14.85 -8.70 -1.52
C LEU A 97 -14.07 -9.64 -0.61
N TRP A 98 -14.44 -10.92 -0.67
CA TRP A 98 -13.65 -12.00 -0.14
C TRP A 98 -13.14 -12.85 -1.30
N GLU A 99 -11.83 -13.06 -1.33
CA GLU A 99 -11.17 -13.86 -2.34
C GLU A 99 -10.62 -15.13 -1.71
N ALA A 100 -10.74 -16.24 -2.42
CA ALA A 100 -10.19 -17.53 -2.01
C ALA A 100 -9.21 -18.04 -3.07
N ALA A 101 -8.10 -18.61 -2.60
CA ALA A 101 -7.07 -19.23 -3.41
C ALA A 101 -6.90 -20.69 -2.97
N ALA A 102 -7.28 -21.63 -3.86
CA ALA A 102 -7.05 -23.07 -3.67
C ALA A 102 -5.66 -23.51 -4.18
N GLY A 103 -4.86 -22.58 -4.68
CA GLY A 103 -3.53 -22.78 -5.24
C GLY A 103 -2.90 -21.44 -5.64
N PRO A 104 -1.71 -21.42 -6.25
CA PRO A 104 -0.97 -20.19 -6.49
C PRO A 104 -1.62 -19.24 -7.50
N THR A 105 -2.42 -19.75 -8.44
CA THR A 105 -2.92 -18.97 -9.59
C THR A 105 -4.44 -18.86 -9.69
N ARG A 106 -5.20 -19.72 -8.99
CA ARG A 106 -6.66 -19.72 -9.05
C ARG A 106 -7.27 -18.94 -7.89
N ILE A 107 -7.57 -17.67 -8.14
CA ILE A 107 -8.29 -16.79 -7.23
C ILE A 107 -9.76 -16.72 -7.67
N ARG A 108 -10.68 -16.95 -6.73
CA ARG A 108 -12.12 -16.77 -6.95
C ARG A 108 -12.73 -15.88 -5.89
N VAL A 109 -13.80 -15.18 -6.23
CA VAL A 109 -14.60 -14.41 -5.26
C VAL A 109 -15.54 -15.36 -4.53
N VAL A 110 -15.59 -15.26 -3.19
CA VAL A 110 -16.40 -16.12 -2.30
C VAL A 110 -17.35 -15.33 -1.40
N GLY A 111 -17.27 -14.00 -1.42
CA GLY A 111 -18.15 -13.12 -0.66
C GLY A 111 -18.08 -11.69 -1.19
N ARG A 112 -19.15 -10.92 -1.00
CA ARG A 112 -19.30 -9.53 -1.50
C ARG A 112 -19.78 -8.55 -0.43
N ALA A 113 -19.54 -8.87 0.83
CA ALA A 113 -19.93 -8.08 1.98
C ALA A 113 -18.72 -7.85 2.89
N ARG A 114 -18.84 -6.89 3.81
CA ARG A 114 -17.80 -6.62 4.80
C ARG A 114 -17.59 -7.80 5.75
N GLU A 115 -18.67 -8.50 6.06
CA GLU A 115 -18.70 -9.71 6.87
C GLU A 115 -18.84 -10.93 5.97
N MET A 116 -18.25 -12.05 6.39
CA MET A 116 -18.54 -13.35 5.80
C MET A 116 -18.49 -14.43 6.86
N MET A 117 -19.14 -15.55 6.57
CA MET A 117 -18.99 -16.80 7.31
C MET A 117 -18.38 -17.85 6.38
N PRO A 118 -17.13 -18.30 6.61
CA PRO A 118 -16.54 -19.36 5.81
C PRO A 118 -17.37 -20.64 5.89
N SER A 119 -17.68 -21.22 4.73
CA SER A 119 -18.37 -22.51 4.65
C SER A 119 -17.38 -23.68 4.78
N ALA A 120 -17.89 -24.88 5.04
CA ALA A 120 -17.06 -26.08 5.18
C ALA A 120 -16.15 -26.34 3.97
N GLY A 121 -16.59 -25.98 2.75
CA GLY A 121 -15.79 -26.12 1.52
C GLY A 121 -14.61 -25.13 1.41
N LEU A 122 -14.46 -24.20 2.36
CA LEU A 122 -13.30 -23.31 2.46
C LEU A 122 -12.28 -23.76 3.50
N ARG A 123 -12.52 -24.84 4.26
CA ARG A 123 -11.56 -25.36 5.21
C ARG A 123 -10.21 -25.64 4.53
N GLY A 124 -9.12 -25.15 5.12
CA GLY A 124 -7.78 -25.29 4.56
C GLY A 124 -7.50 -24.43 3.31
N VAL A 125 -8.49 -23.67 2.81
CA VAL A 125 -8.30 -22.74 1.69
C VAL A 125 -7.77 -21.41 2.22
N ARG A 126 -6.86 -20.78 1.47
CA ARG A 126 -6.40 -19.43 1.80
C ARG A 126 -7.43 -18.43 1.33
N ILE A 127 -7.87 -17.55 2.23
CA ILE A 127 -8.76 -16.44 1.91
C ILE A 127 -8.12 -15.10 2.25
N ARG A 128 -8.63 -14.03 1.65
CA ARG A 128 -8.31 -12.65 2.01
C ARG A 128 -9.53 -11.76 1.83
N TYR A 129 -9.61 -10.74 2.67
CA TYR A 129 -10.53 -9.62 2.52
C TYR A 129 -9.91 -8.53 1.62
N CYS A 130 -10.70 -8.00 0.69
CA CYS A 130 -10.33 -6.89 -0.19
C CYS A 130 -11.40 -5.80 -0.17
N VAL A 131 -10.97 -4.56 -0.37
CA VAL A 131 -11.86 -3.41 -0.49
C VAL A 131 -11.45 -2.53 -1.67
N LYS A 132 -12.43 -2.01 -2.41
CA LYS A 132 -12.25 -0.94 -3.39
C LYS A 132 -12.93 0.32 -2.82
N PRO A 133 -12.17 1.27 -2.26
CA PRO A 133 -12.72 2.42 -1.59
C PRO A 133 -13.43 3.35 -2.57
N ALA A 134 -14.51 4.01 -2.13
CA ALA A 134 -15.27 4.96 -2.94
C ALA A 134 -15.67 6.20 -2.13
N ILE A 135 -15.71 7.35 -2.83
CA ILE A 135 -16.28 8.61 -2.35
C ILE A 135 -17.24 9.17 -3.38
N GLY A 136 -18.16 10.02 -2.92
CA GLY A 136 -19.17 10.64 -3.78
C GLY A 136 -20.16 9.65 -4.37
N GLU A 137 -21.03 10.15 -5.25
CA GLU A 137 -22.12 9.41 -5.87
C GLU A 137 -22.34 9.85 -7.32
N GLY A 138 -23.08 9.07 -8.09
CA GLY A 138 -23.42 9.40 -9.48
C GLY A 138 -22.21 9.75 -10.33
N THR A 139 -22.22 10.95 -10.93
CA THR A 139 -21.17 11.45 -11.84
C THR A 139 -19.92 11.97 -11.12
N SER A 140 -20.01 12.28 -9.83
CA SER A 140 -18.86 12.71 -9.01
C SER A 140 -18.22 11.57 -8.23
N ARG A 141 -18.63 10.32 -8.52
CA ARG A 141 -18.12 9.14 -7.84
C ARG A 141 -16.66 8.88 -8.23
N LEU A 142 -15.79 8.84 -7.23
CA LEU A 142 -14.39 8.47 -7.38
C LEU A 142 -14.11 7.16 -6.66
N THR A 143 -13.31 6.30 -7.29
CA THR A 143 -12.90 5.02 -6.69
C THR A 143 -11.39 4.90 -6.62
N GLY A 144 -10.91 4.32 -5.52
CA GLY A 144 -9.50 4.00 -5.35
C GLY A 144 -9.13 2.63 -5.90
N HIS A 145 -7.86 2.28 -5.70
CA HIS A 145 -7.34 0.96 -6.06
C HIS A 145 -7.83 -0.12 -5.08
N LYS A 146 -8.02 -1.33 -5.60
CA LYS A 146 -8.34 -2.49 -4.76
C LYS A 146 -7.15 -2.77 -3.85
N THR A 147 -7.40 -2.78 -2.55
CA THR A 147 -6.40 -3.15 -1.54
C THR A 147 -6.89 -4.37 -0.79
N CYS A 148 -5.99 -5.33 -0.54
CA CYS A 148 -6.32 -6.59 0.09
C CYS A 148 -5.46 -6.83 1.33
N SER A 149 -6.05 -7.52 2.29
CA SER A 149 -5.32 -8.14 3.40
C SER A 149 -4.39 -9.25 2.93
N ALA A 150 -3.50 -9.67 3.83
CA ALA A 150 -2.71 -10.87 3.64
C ALA A 150 -3.59 -12.12 3.51
N TRP A 151 -3.08 -13.12 2.81
CA TRP A 151 -3.74 -14.42 2.72
C TRP A 151 -3.66 -15.18 4.04
N THR A 152 -4.78 -15.70 4.52
CA THR A 152 -4.86 -16.54 5.73
C THR A 152 -5.63 -17.82 5.42
N THR A 153 -5.13 -18.95 5.91
CA THR A 153 -5.78 -20.25 5.78
C THR A 153 -6.96 -20.36 6.75
N VAL A 154 -8.12 -20.77 6.24
CA VAL A 154 -9.30 -21.04 7.08
C VAL A 154 -9.04 -22.27 7.96
N ASP A 155 -9.38 -22.17 9.25
CA ASP A 155 -9.02 -23.14 10.30
C ASP A 155 -7.51 -23.38 10.41
N GLY A 156 -6.67 -22.46 9.91
CA GLY A 156 -5.22 -22.52 10.05
C GLY A 156 -4.75 -22.09 11.45
N PRO A 157 -3.48 -22.38 11.81
CA PRO A 157 -2.90 -21.88 13.06
C PRO A 157 -3.02 -20.35 13.10
N GLY A 158 -3.44 -19.81 14.23
CA GLY A 158 -3.56 -18.37 14.39
C GLY A 158 -2.19 -17.71 14.25
N ALA A 159 -2.16 -16.53 13.63
CA ALA A 159 -0.93 -15.71 13.59
C ALA A 159 -0.41 -15.34 15.00
N GLY A 160 -1.19 -15.59 16.06
CA GLY A 160 -0.83 -15.41 17.47
C GLY A 160 -0.40 -16.68 18.22
N ASP A 161 -0.46 -17.87 17.62
CA ASP A 161 -0.18 -19.14 18.32
C ASP A 161 1.31 -19.52 18.31
N THR A 162 2.21 -18.59 17.96
CA THR A 162 3.67 -18.81 17.98
C THR A 162 4.33 -18.42 19.31
N VAL A 163 3.59 -18.51 20.42
CA VAL A 163 4.15 -18.34 21.77
C VAL A 163 3.97 -19.62 22.58
N GLY A 164 5.10 -20.30 22.82
CA GLY A 164 5.30 -21.09 24.04
C GLY A 164 5.14 -22.61 23.92
N SER A 165 6.13 -23.28 23.31
CA SER A 165 6.55 -24.60 23.79
C SER A 165 8.05 -24.75 23.58
N ALA A 166 8.80 -24.33 24.59
CA ALA A 166 10.15 -24.77 24.87
C ALA A 166 10.12 -25.24 26.33
N GLY A 167 10.67 -26.43 26.57
CA GLY A 167 10.47 -27.24 27.77
C GLY A 167 11.26 -26.83 28.99
#